data_AF-A0ABC8UTW0-F1
#
_entry.id   AF-A0ABC8UTW0-F1
#
_cell.length_a   1.000
_cell.length_b   1.000
_cell.length_c   1.000
_cell.angle_alpha   90.00
_cell.angle_beta   90.00
_cell.angle_gamma   90.00
#
_symmetry.space_group_name_H-M   'P 1'
#
loop_
_entity.id
_entity.type
_entity.pdbx_description
1 polymer ?
#
loop_
_entity_poly.entity_id
_entity_poly.type
_entity_poly.pdbx_seq_one_letter_code
_entity_poly.pdbx_strand_id
1 'polypeptide(L)'
;MVIKVHAEEDLLRTFNKQVEEDRRIVISRSNLNELHKVMEEHELSCMDLLHVNTDGVILTKRKAEKVVGWAKNHYLSSCLLPNIKGGRLCVPHESLEIAISRLQEQETIFKKPSHNLKNLAKDEYESNFVSSVVPPGEVGVKFDDIGALEEVKRALNELVILPMRRPELFSHGNLLR
;
A
#
# COMPACT_ATOMS: atom_id res chain seq x y z
N MET A 1 -35.59 -26.10 36.07
CA MET A 1 -35.69 -25.37 34.80
C MET A 1 -34.28 -25.04 34.35
N VAL A 2 -33.67 -25.90 33.54
CA VAL A 2 -32.28 -25.72 33.08
C VAL A 2 -32.32 -24.78 31.89
N ILE A 3 -31.79 -23.58 32.06
CA ILE A 3 -31.75 -22.55 31.02
C ILE A 3 -30.78 -23.02 29.94
N LYS A 4 -31.26 -23.06 28.69
CA LYS A 4 -30.59 -23.59 27.49
C LYS A 4 -29.50 -22.62 26.99
N VAL A 5 -28.50 -22.31 27.82
CA VAL A 5 -27.45 -21.32 27.49
C VAL A 5 -26.58 -21.73 26.30
N HIS A 6 -26.33 -23.04 26.11
CA HIS A 6 -25.42 -23.54 25.08
C HIS A 6 -25.96 -23.40 23.64
N ALA A 7 -27.29 -23.45 23.43
CA ALA A 7 -27.87 -23.36 22.10
C ALA A 7 -27.84 -21.92 21.55
N GLU A 8 -27.83 -20.94 22.43
CA GLU A 8 -27.82 -19.52 22.09
C GLU A 8 -26.41 -19.04 21.71
N GLU A 9 -25.37 -19.59 22.35
CA GLU A 9 -23.96 -19.35 22.01
C GLU A 9 -23.60 -19.91 20.62
N ASP A 10 -24.07 -21.11 20.25
CA ASP A 10 -23.83 -21.71 18.93
C ASP A 10 -24.53 -20.94 17.81
N LEU A 11 -25.74 -20.44 18.08
CA LEU A 11 -26.50 -19.61 17.15
C LEU A 11 -25.79 -18.26 16.94
N LEU A 12 -25.34 -17.62 18.03
CA LEU A 12 -24.58 -16.38 17.98
C LEU A 12 -23.27 -16.54 17.21
N ARG A 13 -22.57 -17.66 17.40
CA ARG A 13 -21.32 -17.97 16.68
C ARG A 13 -21.56 -18.12 15.18
N THR A 14 -22.62 -18.84 14.81
CA THR A 14 -23.03 -19.01 13.40
C THR A 14 -23.38 -17.67 12.77
N PHE A 15 -24.17 -16.85 13.48
CA PHE A 15 -24.56 -15.53 13.02
C PHE A 15 -23.35 -14.60 12.83
N ASN A 16 -22.44 -14.53 13.80
CA ASN A 16 -21.22 -13.72 13.69
C ASN A 16 -20.35 -14.17 12.51
N LYS A 17 -20.24 -15.48 12.26
CA LYS A 17 -19.52 -16.01 11.11
C LYS A 17 -20.17 -15.57 9.79
N GLN A 18 -21.50 -15.61 9.71
CA GLN A 18 -22.24 -15.16 8.53
C GLN A 18 -22.04 -13.66 8.28
N VAL A 19 -22.18 -12.83 9.32
CA VAL A 19 -21.98 -11.38 9.22
C VAL A 19 -20.58 -11.05 8.74
N GLU A 20 -19.55 -11.77 9.19
CA GLU A 20 -18.17 -11.54 8.76
C GLU A 20 -17.94 -11.96 7.29
N GLU A 21 -18.57 -13.06 6.84
CA GLU A 21 -18.53 -13.46 5.43
C GLU A 21 -19.21 -12.43 4.53
N ASP A 22 -20.43 -12.01 4.89
CA ASP A 22 -21.19 -11.02 4.13
C ASP A 22 -20.43 -9.69 4.07
N ARG A 23 -19.78 -9.29 5.17
CA ARG A 23 -18.90 -8.12 5.23
C ARG A 23 -17.73 -8.26 4.24
N ARG A 24 -17.05 -9.41 4.21
CA ARG A 24 -15.96 -9.65 3.25
C ARG A 24 -16.43 -9.53 1.80
N ILE A 25 -17.57 -10.15 1.48
CA ILE A 25 -18.15 -10.12 0.13
C ILE A 25 -18.47 -8.69 -0.30
N VAL A 26 -19.10 -7.90 0.57
CA VAL A 26 -19.45 -6.50 0.28
C VAL A 26 -18.20 -5.66 0.03
N ILE A 27 -17.18 -5.80 0.87
CA ILE A 27 -15.91 -5.07 0.73
C ILE A 27 -15.20 -5.47 -0.57
N SER A 28 -15.10 -6.77 -0.86
CA SER A 28 -14.46 -7.27 -2.09
C SER A 28 -15.16 -6.74 -3.34
N ARG A 29 -16.50 -6.81 -3.39
CA ARG A 29 -17.28 -6.22 -4.49
C ARG A 29 -17.06 -4.73 -4.65
N SER A 30 -17.03 -3.98 -3.55
CA SER A 30 -16.76 -2.55 -3.57
C SER A 30 -15.35 -2.25 -4.10
N ASN A 31 -14.35 -3.03 -3.68
CA ASN A 31 -12.97 -2.88 -4.12
C ASN A 31 -12.82 -3.16 -5.63
N LEU A 32 -13.46 -4.23 -6.13
CA LEU A 32 -13.44 -4.57 -7.55
C LEU A 32 -14.08 -3.48 -8.41
N ASN A 33 -15.20 -2.90 -7.95
CA ASN A 33 -15.85 -1.78 -8.64
C ASN A 33 -14.94 -0.55 -8.70
N GLU A 34 -14.26 -0.22 -7.60
CA GLU A 34 -13.36 0.93 -7.55
C GLU A 34 -12.12 0.71 -8.45
N LEU A 35 -11.55 -0.50 -8.45
CA LEU A 35 -10.46 -0.87 -9.35
C LEU A 35 -10.90 -0.77 -10.81
N HIS A 36 -12.07 -1.33 -11.16
CA HIS A 36 -12.60 -1.25 -12.52
C HIS A 36 -12.73 0.20 -12.99
N LYS A 37 -13.32 1.06 -12.15
CA LYS A 37 -13.50 2.49 -12.46
C LYS A 37 -12.16 3.19 -12.71
N VAL A 38 -11.19 3.02 -11.83
CA VAL A 38 -9.86 3.63 -11.98
C VAL A 38 -9.11 3.08 -13.19
N MET A 39 -9.23 1.78 -13.47
CA MET A 39 -8.62 1.18 -14.67
C MET A 39 -9.22 1.76 -15.95
N GLU A 40 -10.54 1.93 -15.99
CA GLU A 40 -11.23 2.55 -17.12
C GLU A 40 -10.80 4.01 -17.33
N GLU A 41 -10.70 4.80 -16.25
CA GLU A 41 -10.19 6.19 -16.27
C GLU A 41 -8.74 6.29 -16.82
N HIS A 42 -7.94 5.21 -16.73
CA HIS A 42 -6.55 5.17 -17.15
C HIS A 42 -6.28 4.32 -18.40
N GLU A 43 -7.33 3.95 -19.16
CA GLU A 43 -7.22 3.15 -20.39
C GLU A 43 -6.57 1.77 -20.15
N LEU A 44 -6.83 1.17 -19.00
CA LEU A 44 -6.35 -0.16 -18.59
C LEU A 44 -7.50 -1.15 -18.57
N SER A 45 -7.19 -2.44 -18.72
CA SER A 45 -8.16 -3.53 -18.55
C SER A 45 -7.52 -4.72 -17.86
N CYS A 46 -8.30 -5.52 -17.13
CA CYS A 46 -7.88 -6.81 -16.61
C CYS A 46 -8.94 -7.85 -17.00
N MET A 47 -8.53 -8.97 -17.60
CA MET A 47 -9.48 -10.03 -18.01
C MET A 47 -9.98 -10.83 -16.81
N ASP A 48 -9.12 -11.03 -15.81
CA ASP A 48 -9.40 -11.86 -14.65
C ASP A 48 -9.59 -11.01 -13.38
N LEU A 49 -10.21 -9.83 -13.51
CA LEU A 49 -10.38 -8.91 -12.39
C LEU A 49 -11.18 -9.54 -11.23
N LEU A 50 -12.13 -10.43 -11.54
CA LEU A 50 -12.92 -11.16 -10.54
C LEU A 50 -12.10 -12.13 -9.68
N HIS A 51 -10.92 -12.55 -10.15
CA HIS A 51 -10.02 -13.45 -9.42
C HIS A 51 -9.06 -12.70 -8.49
N VAL A 52 -8.99 -11.37 -8.59
CA VAL A 52 -8.08 -10.58 -7.76
C VAL A 52 -8.48 -10.67 -6.30
N ASN A 53 -7.60 -11.23 -5.48
CA ASN A 53 -7.81 -11.24 -4.04
C ASN A 53 -7.66 -9.82 -3.44
N THR A 54 -8.74 -9.31 -2.85
CA THR A 54 -8.76 -8.01 -2.16
C THR A 54 -9.06 -8.15 -0.65
N ASP A 55 -8.85 -9.35 -0.10
CA ASP A 55 -9.09 -9.61 1.31
C ASP A 55 -8.23 -8.72 2.21
N GLY A 56 -8.84 -8.22 3.28
CA GLY A 56 -8.15 -7.40 4.27
C GLY A 56 -7.80 -5.97 3.82
N VAL A 57 -8.22 -5.54 2.62
CA VAL A 57 -8.07 -4.15 2.17
C VAL A 57 -9.40 -3.46 1.92
N ILE A 58 -9.42 -2.15 2.15
CA ILE A 58 -10.52 -1.27 1.73
C ILE A 58 -9.92 -0.23 0.79
N LEU A 59 -10.34 -0.27 -0.47
CA LEU A 59 -9.86 0.61 -1.53
C LEU A 59 -10.75 1.85 -1.61
N THR A 60 -10.15 3.01 -1.33
CA THR A 60 -10.68 4.30 -1.78
C THR A 60 -10.16 4.58 -3.18
N LYS A 61 -10.76 5.54 -3.91
CA LYS A 61 -10.26 5.97 -5.23
C LYS A 61 -8.74 6.16 -5.27
N ARG A 62 -8.20 6.93 -4.30
CA ARG A 62 -6.76 7.20 -4.18
C ARG A 62 -5.92 5.94 -3.95
N LYS A 63 -6.43 4.97 -3.18
CA LYS A 63 -5.72 3.68 -2.97
C LYS A 63 -5.78 2.82 -4.23
N ALA A 64 -6.91 2.78 -4.91
CA ALA A 64 -7.08 2.09 -6.18
C ALA A 64 -6.14 2.66 -7.26
N GLU A 65 -6.03 3.98 -7.40
CA GLU A 65 -5.06 4.65 -8.30
C GLU A 65 -3.62 4.21 -8.03
N LYS A 66 -3.22 4.14 -6.76
CA LYS A 66 -1.89 3.64 -6.37
C LYS A 66 -1.69 2.18 -6.76
N VAL A 67 -2.66 1.32 -6.46
CA VAL A 67 -2.61 -0.12 -6.78
C VAL A 67 -2.49 -0.32 -8.28
N VAL A 68 -3.34 0.33 -9.06
CA VAL A 68 -3.34 0.27 -10.52
C VAL A 68 -2.02 0.79 -11.10
N GLY A 69 -1.50 1.90 -10.56
CA GLY A 69 -0.20 2.45 -10.96
C GLY A 69 0.96 1.50 -10.67
N TRP A 70 0.99 0.87 -9.50
CA TRP A 70 2.00 -0.12 -9.15
C TRP A 70 1.88 -1.39 -10.00
N ALA A 71 0.68 -1.88 -10.25
CA ALA A 71 0.44 -3.03 -11.10
C ALA A 71 0.89 -2.78 -12.53
N LYS A 72 0.56 -1.60 -13.09
CA LYS A 72 1.04 -1.15 -14.40
C LYS A 72 2.56 -1.07 -14.44
N ASN A 73 3.19 -0.46 -13.44
CA ASN A 73 4.64 -0.34 -13.37
C ASN A 73 5.32 -1.71 -13.28
N HIS A 74 4.82 -2.59 -12.41
CA HIS A 74 5.31 -3.96 -12.27
C HIS A 74 5.24 -4.69 -13.62
N TYR A 75 4.05 -4.69 -14.24
CA TYR A 75 3.83 -5.34 -15.54
C TYR A 75 4.75 -4.81 -16.64
N LEU A 76 4.87 -3.50 -16.80
CA LEU A 76 5.73 -2.89 -17.82
C LEU A 76 7.22 -3.12 -17.55
N SER A 77 7.62 -3.25 -16.28
CA SER A 77 9.01 -3.56 -15.93
C SER A 77 9.36 -5.04 -16.16
N SER A 78 8.39 -5.94 -16.04
CA SER A 78 8.59 -7.39 -16.16
C SER A 78 8.23 -7.95 -17.54
N CYS A 79 7.63 -7.15 -18.42
CA CYS A 79 7.11 -7.59 -19.71
C CYS A 79 7.84 -6.92 -20.88
N LEU A 80 8.34 -7.74 -21.81
CA LEU A 80 8.98 -7.27 -23.03
C LEU A 80 7.97 -6.90 -24.13
N LEU A 81 6.78 -7.53 -24.12
CA LEU A 81 5.73 -7.35 -25.12
C LEU A 81 4.37 -7.15 -24.44
N PRO A 82 4.00 -5.90 -24.14
CA PRO A 82 2.75 -5.60 -23.45
C PRO A 82 1.54 -5.95 -24.33
N ASN A 83 0.53 -6.59 -23.73
CA ASN A 83 -0.71 -6.96 -24.39
C ASN A 83 -1.65 -5.74 -24.44
N ILE A 84 -1.91 -5.24 -25.65
CA ILE A 84 -2.81 -4.10 -25.87
C ILE A 84 -4.01 -4.60 -26.66
N LYS A 85 -5.20 -4.57 -26.05
CA LYS A 85 -6.46 -4.93 -26.72
C LYS A 85 -7.35 -3.71 -26.83
N GLY A 86 -7.71 -3.35 -28.06
CA GLY A 86 -8.62 -2.22 -28.32
C GLY A 86 -8.12 -0.88 -27.80
N GLY A 87 -6.80 -0.63 -27.90
CA GLY A 87 -6.16 0.60 -27.40
C GLY A 87 -5.91 0.64 -25.89
N ARG A 88 -6.35 -0.39 -25.13
CA ARG A 88 -6.15 -0.48 -23.69
C ARG A 88 -5.08 -1.50 -23.32
N LEU A 89 -4.24 -1.15 -22.36
CA LEU A 89 -3.23 -2.06 -21.83
C LEU A 89 -3.89 -3.09 -20.91
N CYS A 90 -3.71 -4.38 -21.22
CA CYS A 90 -4.23 -5.48 -20.41
C CYS A 90 -3.25 -5.80 -19.28
N VAL A 91 -3.58 -5.36 -18.06
CA VAL A 91 -2.80 -5.66 -16.86
C VAL A 91 -3.21 -7.03 -16.32
N PRO A 92 -2.26 -7.96 -16.13
CA PRO A 92 -2.54 -9.29 -15.56
C PRO A 92 -2.91 -9.20 -14.08
N HIS A 93 -3.77 -10.12 -13.61
CA HIS A 93 -4.28 -10.11 -12.23
C HIS A 93 -3.16 -10.32 -11.20
N GLU A 94 -2.11 -11.06 -11.55
CA GLU A 94 -0.93 -11.28 -10.73
C GLU A 94 -0.22 -9.97 -10.39
N SER A 95 -0.17 -9.02 -11.33
CA SER A 95 0.41 -7.69 -11.06
C SER A 95 -0.46 -6.85 -10.12
N LEU A 96 -1.79 -7.05 -10.14
CA LEU A 96 -2.70 -6.42 -9.20
C LEU A 96 -2.56 -7.04 -7.80
N GLU A 97 -2.44 -8.35 -7.68
CA GLU A 97 -2.22 -9.03 -6.39
C GLU A 97 -0.92 -8.60 -5.71
N ILE A 98 0.16 -8.48 -6.49
CA ILE A 98 1.44 -7.94 -5.99
C ILE A 98 1.26 -6.50 -5.50
N ALA A 99 0.51 -5.67 -6.25
CA ALA A 99 0.25 -4.29 -5.86
C ALA A 99 -0.65 -4.18 -4.61
N ILE A 100 -1.61 -5.08 -4.42
CA ILE A 100 -2.47 -5.14 -3.23
C ILE A 100 -1.68 -5.61 -2.01
N SER A 101 -0.86 -6.65 -2.17
CA SER A 101 0.04 -7.14 -1.12
C SER A 101 0.98 -6.03 -0.65
N ARG A 102 1.55 -5.27 -1.60
CA ARG A 102 2.37 -4.08 -1.31
C ARG A 102 1.58 -2.98 -0.58
N LEU A 103 0.30 -2.81 -0.89
CA LEU A 103 -0.55 -1.84 -0.18
C LEU A 103 -0.75 -2.25 1.28
N GLN A 104 -0.99 -3.54 1.53
CA GLN A 104 -1.12 -4.09 2.89
C GLN A 104 0.16 -3.89 3.69
N GLU A 105 1.33 -4.22 3.12
CA GLU A 105 2.64 -3.98 3.74
C GLU A 105 2.85 -2.50 4.08
N GLN A 106 2.49 -1.60 3.15
CA GLN A 106 2.62 -0.18 3.42
C GLN A 106 1.75 0.25 4.61
N GLU A 107 0.52 -0.25 4.72
CA GLU A 107 -0.36 0.05 5.86
C GLU A 107 0.12 -0.54 7.19
N THR A 108 0.77 -1.72 7.18
CA THR A 108 1.33 -2.30 8.40
C THR A 108 2.54 -1.51 8.90
N ILE A 109 3.39 -1.01 8.00
CA ILE A 109 4.53 -0.13 8.33
C ILE A 109 4.04 1.17 8.98
N PHE A 110 2.97 1.77 8.47
CA PHE A 110 2.39 2.98 9.07
C PHE A 110 1.76 2.73 10.45
N LYS A 111 1.23 1.52 10.71
CA LYS A 111 0.59 1.18 11.98
C LYS A 111 1.57 0.72 13.07
N LYS A 112 2.77 0.26 12.72
CA LYS A 112 3.79 -0.25 13.67
C LYS A 112 5.23 0.21 13.34
N PRO A 113 5.52 1.51 13.33
CA PRO A 113 6.86 2.00 12.99
C PRO A 113 7.94 1.60 14.00
N SER A 114 7.61 1.50 15.30
CA SER A 114 8.59 1.36 16.39
C SER A 114 9.12 -0.06 16.63
N HIS A 115 8.40 -1.11 16.21
CA HIS A 115 8.80 -2.49 16.47
C HIS A 115 9.97 -2.96 15.58
N ASN A 116 10.14 -2.35 14.39
CA ASN A 116 11.17 -2.80 13.43
C ASN A 116 12.57 -2.27 13.75
N LEU A 117 12.69 -1.10 14.41
CA LEU A 117 13.99 -0.47 14.68
C LEU A 117 14.80 -1.22 15.75
N LYS A 118 14.12 -1.82 16.74
CA LYS A 118 14.79 -2.61 17.80
C LYS A 118 15.47 -3.86 17.26
N ASN A 119 14.99 -4.42 16.15
CA ASN A 119 15.57 -5.60 15.51
C ASN A 119 16.79 -5.26 14.63
N LEU A 120 17.08 -3.97 14.41
CA LEU A 120 18.21 -3.52 13.58
C LEU A 120 19.51 -3.39 14.38
N ALA A 121 19.42 -3.08 15.68
CA ALA A 121 20.58 -2.89 16.54
C ALA A 121 21.32 -4.22 16.76
N LYS A 122 22.62 -4.23 16.46
CA LYS A 122 23.50 -5.41 16.59
C LYS A 122 24.20 -5.47 17.94
N ASP A 123 24.41 -4.32 18.57
CA ASP A 123 25.10 -4.21 19.84
C ASP A 123 24.39 -3.25 20.81
N GLU A 124 24.90 -3.18 22.04
CA GLU A 124 24.36 -2.37 23.12
C GLU A 124 24.46 -0.86 22.83
N TYR A 125 25.50 -0.43 22.08
CA TYR A 125 25.66 0.97 21.70
C TYR A 125 24.56 1.38 20.73
N GLU A 126 24.35 0.61 19.65
CA GLU A 126 23.28 0.84 18.68
C GLU A 126 21.90 0.80 19.35
N SER A 127 21.68 -0.15 20.27
CA SER A 127 20.43 -0.29 21.03
C SER A 127 20.10 0.98 21.84
N ASN A 128 21.11 1.61 22.45
CA ASN A 128 20.93 2.86 23.19
C ASN A 128 20.46 4.01 22.27
N PHE A 129 20.94 4.06 21.03
CA PHE A 129 20.55 5.08 20.04
C PHE A 129 19.16 4.84 19.44
N VAL A 130 18.67 3.60 19.37
CA VAL A 130 17.35 3.28 18.79
C VAL A 130 16.22 4.10 19.45
N SER A 131 16.34 4.35 20.76
CA SER A 131 15.35 5.14 21.51
C SER A 131 15.27 6.62 21.10
N SER A 132 16.34 7.15 20.49
CA SER A 132 16.45 8.55 20.06
C SER A 132 16.09 8.76 18.59
N VAL A 133 15.86 7.68 17.83
CA VAL A 133 15.49 7.76 16.41
C VAL A 133 14.00 8.00 16.29
N VAL A 134 13.62 9.03 15.52
CA VAL A 134 12.20 9.33 15.21
C VAL A 134 11.82 8.65 13.88
N PRO A 135 10.87 7.70 13.88
CA PRO A 135 10.39 7.08 12.65
C PRO A 135 9.66 8.07 11.75
N PRO A 136 9.69 7.92 10.41
CA PRO A 136 9.00 8.83 9.49
C PRO A 136 7.49 8.95 9.72
N GLY A 137 6.85 7.90 10.26
CA GLY A 137 5.43 7.89 10.59
C GLY A 137 5.06 8.74 11.82
N GLU A 138 6.03 9.09 12.67
CA GLU A 138 5.82 9.81 13.93
C GLU A 138 6.10 11.32 13.81
N VAL A 139 6.66 11.78 12.70
CA VAL A 139 6.97 13.21 12.45
C VAL A 139 5.70 14.07 12.40
N GLY A 140 4.55 13.50 12.03
CA GLY A 140 3.23 14.14 12.17
C GLY A 140 2.89 15.26 11.20
N VAL A 141 3.84 15.72 10.37
CA VAL A 141 3.66 16.80 9.37
C VAL A 141 4.25 16.45 8.02
N LYS A 142 3.65 16.94 6.94
CA LYS A 142 4.12 16.79 5.55
C LYS A 142 4.33 18.15 4.89
N PHE A 143 5.06 18.16 3.76
CA PHE A 143 5.26 19.36 2.96
C PHE A 143 3.94 19.99 2.45
N ASP A 144 2.91 19.18 2.24
CA ASP A 144 1.58 19.64 1.85
C ASP A 144 0.87 20.42 2.97
N ASP A 145 1.24 20.17 4.22
CA ASP A 145 0.66 20.84 5.40
C ASP A 145 1.30 22.21 5.66
N ILE A 146 2.41 22.51 4.98
CA ILE A 146 3.12 23.80 5.08
C ILE A 146 2.65 24.70 3.95
N GLY A 147 2.00 25.83 4.26
CA GLY A 147 1.63 26.81 3.24
C GLY A 147 2.85 27.54 2.65
N ALA A 148 2.75 27.91 1.36
CA ALA A 148 3.77 28.67 0.62
C ALA A 148 5.16 27.98 0.53
N LEU A 149 6.23 28.75 0.29
CA LEU A 149 7.62 28.30 0.22
C LEU A 149 7.92 27.28 -0.90
N GLU A 150 7.18 27.31 -2.01
CA GLU A 150 7.33 26.32 -3.09
C GLU A 150 8.74 26.27 -3.68
N GLU A 151 9.43 27.41 -3.75
CA GLU A 151 10.83 27.45 -4.20
C GLU A 151 11.77 26.76 -3.20
N VAL A 152 11.55 26.95 -1.90
CA VAL A 152 12.36 26.34 -0.85
C VAL A 152 12.08 24.84 -0.74
N LYS A 153 10.82 24.43 -0.80
CA LYS A 153 10.43 23.01 -0.82
C LYS A 153 11.06 22.29 -2.01
N ARG A 154 11.05 22.91 -3.19
CA ARG A 154 11.69 22.38 -4.40
C ARG A 154 13.21 22.27 -4.21
N ALA A 155 13.87 23.32 -3.74
CA ALA A 155 15.31 23.29 -3.50
C ALA A 155 15.72 22.22 -2.49
N LEU A 156 14.98 22.09 -1.38
CA LEU A 156 15.21 21.04 -0.38
C LEU A 156 15.00 19.64 -0.97
N ASN A 157 14.00 19.48 -1.83
CA ASN A 157 13.76 18.22 -2.53
C ASN A 157 14.94 17.84 -3.44
N GLU A 158 15.46 18.79 -4.22
CA GLU A 158 16.56 18.54 -5.17
C GLU A 158 17.91 18.37 -4.50
N LEU A 159 18.21 19.15 -3.46
CA LEU A 159 19.54 19.22 -2.86
C LEU A 159 19.76 18.25 -1.69
N VAL A 160 18.70 17.88 -0.98
CA VAL A 160 18.82 17.06 0.24
C VAL A 160 18.01 15.77 0.11
N ILE A 161 16.71 15.86 -0.15
CA ILE A 161 15.81 14.71 -0.08
C ILE A 161 16.09 13.70 -1.20
N LEU A 162 16.24 14.18 -2.45
CA LEU A 162 16.46 13.33 -3.61
C LEU A 162 17.81 12.59 -3.55
N PRO A 163 18.94 13.25 -3.22
CA PRO A 163 20.21 12.55 -3.00
C PRO A 163 20.15 11.49 -1.90
N MET A 164 19.43 11.74 -0.79
CA MET A 164 19.26 10.74 0.27
C MET A 164 18.34 9.58 -0.14
N ARG A 165 17.32 9.83 -0.95
CA ARG A 165 16.37 8.78 -1.40
C ARG A 165 16.89 7.92 -2.54
N ARG A 166 17.71 8.50 -3.42
CA ARG A 166 18.20 7.88 -4.65
C ARG A 166 19.71 8.06 -4.78
N PRO A 167 20.52 7.61 -3.80
CA PRO A 167 21.95 7.85 -3.80
C PRO A 167 22.65 7.32 -5.06
N GLU A 168 22.09 6.28 -5.69
CA GLU A 168 22.58 5.72 -6.95
C GLU A 168 22.68 6.75 -8.08
N LEU A 169 21.76 7.72 -8.15
CA LEU A 169 21.74 8.77 -9.18
C LEU A 169 22.84 9.82 -8.99
N PHE A 170 23.40 9.92 -7.77
CA PHE A 170 24.36 10.95 -7.37
C PHE A 170 25.75 10.38 -7.05
N SER A 171 25.91 9.06 -7.19
CA SER A 171 27.16 8.32 -6.94
C SER A 171 28.37 8.80 -7.75
N HIS A 172 28.14 9.42 -8.91
CA HIS A 172 29.19 9.94 -9.80
C HIS A 172 29.33 11.48 -9.71
N GLY A 173 28.48 12.15 -8.94
CA GLY A 173 28.51 13.59 -8.72
C GLY A 173 29.16 13.94 -7.38
N ASN A 174 29.64 15.17 -7.25
CA ASN A 174 30.31 15.68 -6.04
C ASN A 174 29.35 15.99 -4.86
N LEU A 175 28.11 15.51 -4.90
CA LEU A 175 27.05 15.89 -3.96
C LEU A 175 26.98 14.98 -2.72
N LEU A 176 27.59 13.80 -2.76
CA LEU A 176 27.59 12.82 -1.66
C LEU A 176 29.00 12.39 -1.24
N ARG A 177 30.03 13.12 -1.66
CA ARG A 177 31.45 12.76 -1.48
C ARG A 177 32.17 13.74 -0.57
#